data_AF-A0A9P4ICP6-F1
#
_entry.id   AF-A0A9P4ICP6-F1
#
_cell.length_a   1.000
_cell.length_b   1.000
_cell.length_c   1.000
_cell.angle_alpha   90.00
_cell.angle_beta   90.00
_cell.angle_gamma   90.00
#
_symmetry.space_group_name_H-M   'P 1'
#
loop_
_entity.id
_entity.type
_entity.pdbx_description
1 polymer ?
#
loop_
_entity_poly.entity_id
_entity_poly.type
_entity_poly.pdbx_seq_one_letter_code
_entity_poly.pdbx_strand_id
1 'polypeptide(L)'
;TLRHIFVRGTYRYPNLHRRLDVPKDAQVFMTEDGSNYRKPVPQLRARSESLQIQRLADRDPARVNEIIDHGRMSGQAVSLPPSAWTIDDILGPNVTDKETVLSFAQIAADAYVLDPGEGDWEDVGGGFNYTEDFGWEADGLRGHIFADTENKTIVIGLKGTSPAVFDGSETTSNDKINDNLFFSCCCAQGGQYLWKQVCDCKTSAFTCNSTCLVKSLKEKNRYYYAAQDLYHNVTALYPDADVWVAGHSLGGAVSSLLALTYGLPCVTFEAPAEAMAASRLGLPVPPGYNLGYHQERAMTGGYHFGQTADPIFMGTCNGAYSGCTLAGYAMESVCHTGLVCIYDTVQDNGWRVGLGNHRIKSVIHEVIQKYDSPPKCEAYSDCVDCFNWEFFESHNNTSTTSSSSSTSTTKTRTTTCKTPGWWGCLDETTTSTTSTSTNTTTSSSTCKTPGWFGC
;
A
#
# COMPACT_ATOMS: atom_id res chain seq x y z
N THR A 1 -1.42 -5.52 -23.68
CA THR A 1 -1.69 -6.98 -23.65
C THR A 1 -0.76 -7.63 -22.66
N LEU A 2 -1.18 -8.71 -21.99
CA LEU A 2 -0.29 -9.53 -21.15
C LEU A 2 0.85 -10.08 -22.01
N ARG A 3 2.08 -9.99 -21.50
CA ARG A 3 3.31 -10.45 -22.20
C ARG A 3 4.03 -11.52 -21.41
N HIS A 4 4.15 -11.31 -20.10
CA HIS A 4 4.91 -12.18 -19.23
C HIS A 4 4.21 -12.36 -17.90
N ILE A 5 4.38 -13.53 -17.32
CA ILE A 5 4.08 -13.78 -15.91
C ILE A 5 5.40 -14.08 -15.22
N PHE A 6 5.71 -13.34 -14.16
CA PHE A 6 6.90 -13.56 -13.36
C PHE A 6 6.53 -14.09 -11.98
N VAL A 7 7.38 -14.99 -11.48
CA VAL A 7 7.29 -15.54 -10.13
C VAL A 7 8.64 -15.40 -9.46
N ARG A 8 8.65 -14.75 -8.30
CA ARG A 8 9.83 -14.58 -7.46
C ARG A 8 9.59 -15.23 -6.11
N GLY A 9 10.33 -16.29 -5.80
CA GLY A 9 10.23 -16.99 -4.53
C GLY A 9 10.71 -16.13 -3.35
N THR A 10 10.13 -16.36 -2.17
CA THR A 10 10.35 -15.52 -0.99
C THR A 10 11.04 -16.27 0.16
N TYR A 11 10.35 -17.01 1.01
CA TYR A 11 10.91 -17.57 2.24
C TYR A 11 11.63 -18.91 2.05
N ARG A 12 10.95 -19.87 1.45
CA ARG A 12 11.38 -21.26 1.22
C ARG A 12 12.31 -21.35 0.01
N TYR A 13 12.05 -20.55 -1.02
CA TYR A 13 12.84 -20.54 -2.25
C TYR A 13 13.33 -19.13 -2.61
N PRO A 14 14.15 -18.51 -1.75
CA PRO A 14 14.57 -17.12 -1.90
C PRO A 14 15.43 -16.85 -3.13
N ASN A 15 15.87 -17.86 -3.87
CA ASN A 15 16.62 -17.70 -5.12
C ASN A 15 15.80 -18.07 -6.36
N LEU A 16 14.56 -18.53 -6.19
CA LEU A 16 13.71 -18.93 -7.31
C LEU A 16 13.22 -17.70 -8.06
N HIS A 17 13.41 -17.73 -9.37
CA HIS A 17 12.94 -16.68 -10.26
C HIS A 17 12.61 -17.24 -11.65
N ARG A 18 11.32 -17.19 -12.00
CA ARG A 18 10.79 -17.77 -13.24
C ARG A 18 9.98 -16.74 -14.00
N ARG A 19 9.95 -16.91 -15.32
CA ARG A 19 9.14 -16.16 -16.27
C ARG A 19 8.39 -17.12 -17.17
N LEU A 20 7.13 -16.83 -17.45
CA LEU A 20 6.34 -17.47 -18.47
C LEU A 20 6.04 -16.44 -19.55
N ASP A 21 6.43 -16.72 -20.78
CA ASP A 21 6.11 -15.87 -21.92
C ASP A 21 4.72 -16.20 -22.45
N VAL A 22 3.89 -15.17 -22.60
CA VAL A 22 2.51 -15.29 -23.08
C VAL A 22 2.47 -14.89 -24.57
N PRO A 23 2.10 -15.82 -25.47
CA PRO A 23 1.99 -15.53 -26.90
C PRO A 23 1.06 -14.34 -27.17
N LYS A 24 1.35 -13.54 -28.20
CA LYS A 24 0.59 -12.30 -28.49
C LYS A 24 -0.89 -12.56 -28.81
N ASP A 25 -1.19 -13.75 -29.30
CA ASP A 25 -2.49 -14.28 -29.69
C ASP A 25 -3.11 -15.21 -28.63
N ALA A 26 -2.42 -15.44 -27.50
CA ALA A 26 -2.94 -16.24 -26.42
C ALA A 26 -4.24 -15.63 -25.87
N GLN A 27 -5.28 -16.45 -25.79
CA GLN A 27 -6.52 -16.07 -25.14
C GLN A 27 -6.31 -16.17 -23.63
N VAL A 28 -6.12 -15.01 -22.98
CA VAL A 28 -6.06 -14.94 -21.53
C VAL A 28 -7.49 -14.99 -21.00
N PHE A 29 -7.75 -15.89 -20.07
CA PHE A 29 -9.06 -16.05 -19.47
C PHE A 29 -9.05 -15.71 -17.98
N MET A 30 -10.10 -15.04 -17.53
CA MET A 30 -10.41 -14.88 -16.12
C MET A 30 -11.46 -15.89 -15.67
N THR A 31 -11.31 -16.40 -14.45
CA THR A 31 -12.35 -17.20 -13.78
C THR A 31 -13.43 -16.30 -13.20
N GLU A 32 -14.70 -16.70 -13.30
CA GLU A 32 -15.83 -16.04 -12.63
C GLU A 32 -16.09 -16.73 -11.29
N ASP A 33 -16.15 -15.96 -10.19
CA ASP A 33 -16.18 -16.53 -8.82
C ASP A 33 -17.35 -17.50 -8.63
N GLY A 34 -17.07 -18.69 -8.10
CA GLY A 34 -18.07 -19.72 -7.81
C GLY A 34 -18.53 -20.53 -9.04
N SER A 35 -17.88 -20.36 -10.19
CA SER A 35 -18.18 -21.12 -11.40
C SER A 35 -16.93 -21.55 -12.15
N ASN A 36 -17.01 -22.68 -12.87
CA ASN A 36 -15.93 -23.10 -13.78
C ASN A 36 -15.92 -22.29 -15.10
N TYR A 37 -16.71 -21.21 -15.21
CA TYR A 37 -16.79 -20.41 -16.42
C TYR A 37 -15.61 -19.44 -16.51
N ARG A 38 -14.91 -19.53 -17.64
CA ARG A 38 -13.78 -18.69 -18.04
C ARG A 38 -14.28 -17.62 -19.01
N LYS A 39 -14.00 -16.34 -18.74
CA LYS A 39 -14.30 -15.22 -19.64
C LYS A 39 -13.01 -14.65 -20.24
N PRO A 40 -12.96 -14.29 -21.53
CA PRO A 40 -11.80 -13.64 -22.11
C PRO A 40 -11.48 -12.32 -21.39
N VAL A 41 -10.20 -12.03 -21.17
CA VAL A 41 -9.77 -10.72 -20.67
C VAL A 41 -10.18 -9.65 -21.70
N PRO A 42 -10.89 -8.58 -21.29
CA PRO A 42 -11.25 -7.48 -22.17
C PRO A 42 -10.02 -6.80 -22.78
N GLN A 43 -10.18 -6.14 -23.93
CA GLN A 43 -9.11 -5.29 -24.45
C GLN A 43 -8.88 -4.11 -23.50
N LEU A 44 -7.71 -4.11 -22.85
CA LEU A 44 -7.26 -3.02 -21.98
C LEU A 44 -6.98 -1.76 -22.80
N ARG A 45 -7.55 -0.63 -22.39
CA ARG A 45 -7.38 0.68 -23.03
C ARG A 45 -7.10 1.74 -21.96
N ALA A 46 -5.87 2.23 -21.95
CA ALA A 46 -5.45 3.31 -21.07
C ALA A 46 -5.10 4.55 -21.89
N ARG A 47 -5.55 5.71 -21.42
CA ARG A 47 -5.07 7.01 -21.88
C ARG A 47 -3.96 7.47 -20.97
N SER A 48 -2.98 8.17 -21.53
CA SER A 48 -1.95 8.84 -20.77
C SER A 48 -2.26 10.32 -20.61
N GLU A 49 -1.75 10.90 -19.53
CA GLU A 49 -1.67 12.35 -19.33
C GLU A 49 -0.30 12.73 -18.76
N SER A 50 0.03 14.02 -18.86
CA SER A 50 1.26 14.54 -18.26
C SER A 50 1.13 14.60 -16.75
N LEU A 51 2.14 14.11 -16.05
CA LEU A 51 2.19 13.99 -14.59
C LEU A 51 3.52 14.54 -14.09
N GLN A 52 3.49 15.33 -13.01
CA GLN A 52 4.68 15.76 -12.30
C GLN A 52 5.05 14.78 -11.21
N ILE A 53 6.26 14.23 -11.28
CA ILE A 53 6.77 13.30 -10.28
C ILE A 53 8.10 13.79 -9.70
N GLN A 54 8.19 13.82 -8.37
CA GLN A 54 9.43 14.10 -7.66
C GLN A 54 10.12 12.79 -7.30
N ARG A 55 11.28 12.54 -7.91
CA ARG A 55 11.98 11.25 -7.84
C ARG A 55 13.50 11.42 -7.90
N LEU A 56 14.22 10.31 -7.71
CA LEU A 56 15.67 10.31 -7.85
C LEU A 56 16.08 10.62 -9.30
N ALA A 57 17.16 11.38 -9.45
CA ALA A 57 17.75 11.71 -10.74
C ALA A 57 18.40 10.45 -11.36
N ASP A 58 19.14 9.71 -10.53
CA ASP A 58 19.72 8.42 -10.86
C ASP A 58 18.76 7.32 -10.40
N ARG A 59 18.18 6.64 -11.38
CA ARG A 59 17.17 5.60 -11.19
C ARG A 59 17.67 4.24 -11.64
N ASP A 60 18.98 4.10 -11.84
CA ASP A 60 19.57 2.81 -12.13
C ASP A 60 19.15 1.81 -11.03
N PRO A 61 18.54 0.68 -11.39
CA PRO A 61 17.98 -0.22 -10.39
C PRO A 61 19.02 -0.71 -9.37
N ALA A 62 20.26 -0.97 -9.79
CA ALA A 62 21.33 -1.43 -8.89
C ALA A 62 21.74 -0.32 -7.92
N ARG A 63 21.89 0.91 -8.40
CA ARG A 63 22.21 2.09 -7.58
C ARG A 63 21.14 2.39 -6.54
N VAL A 64 19.86 2.36 -6.93
CA VAL A 64 18.76 2.57 -5.99
C VAL A 64 18.73 1.44 -4.95
N ASN A 65 18.97 0.19 -5.36
CA ASN A 65 19.06 -0.92 -4.42
C ASN A 65 20.18 -0.74 -3.41
N GLU A 66 21.35 -0.23 -3.79
CA GLU A 66 22.44 0.07 -2.83
C GLU A 66 22.00 1.07 -1.76
N ILE A 67 21.24 2.10 -2.14
CA ILE A 67 20.68 3.10 -1.20
C ILE A 67 19.72 2.42 -0.21
N ILE A 68 18.80 1.59 -0.73
CA ILE A 68 17.84 0.84 0.09
C ILE A 68 18.56 -0.17 1.00
N ASP A 69 19.53 -0.92 0.47
CA ASP A 69 20.29 -1.91 1.23
C ASP A 69 21.14 -1.25 2.32
N HIS A 70 21.70 -0.06 2.08
CA HIS A 70 22.35 0.71 3.14
C HIS A 70 21.36 1.06 4.26
N GLY A 71 20.17 1.54 3.92
CA GLY A 71 19.12 1.83 4.90
C GLY A 71 18.63 0.59 5.64
N ARG A 72 18.68 -0.58 4.98
CA ARG A 72 18.42 -1.87 5.61
C ARG A 72 19.48 -2.24 6.64
N MET A 73 20.75 -2.13 6.27
CA MET A 73 21.88 -2.56 7.12
C MET A 73 22.13 -1.61 8.29
N SER A 74 21.96 -0.30 8.09
CA SER A 74 22.19 0.74 9.11
C SER A 74 20.98 1.03 9.98
N GLY A 75 19.78 0.66 9.53
CA GLY A 75 18.51 0.99 10.19
C GLY A 75 17.98 2.39 9.89
N GLN A 76 18.75 3.26 9.21
CA GLN A 76 18.38 4.64 8.92
C GLN A 76 18.31 4.89 7.40
N ALA A 77 17.28 5.61 6.94
CA ALA A 77 17.20 6.03 5.54
C ALA A 77 18.41 6.89 5.17
N VAL A 78 18.95 6.70 3.96
CA VAL A 78 20.07 7.51 3.47
C VAL A 78 19.58 8.94 3.22
N SER A 79 20.20 9.92 3.87
CA SER A 79 19.98 11.33 3.56
C SER A 79 20.72 11.67 2.26
N LEU A 80 19.96 12.01 1.22
CA LEU A 80 20.50 12.37 -0.09
C LEU A 80 20.45 13.89 -0.29
N PRO A 81 21.45 14.48 -0.97
CA PRO A 81 21.45 15.92 -1.22
C PRO A 81 20.31 16.31 -2.17
N PRO A 82 19.87 17.59 -2.17
CA PRO A 82 18.84 18.07 -3.10
C PRO A 82 19.14 17.78 -4.58
N SER A 83 20.41 17.79 -4.96
CA SER A 83 20.85 17.48 -6.33
C SER A 83 20.62 16.02 -6.77
N ALA A 84 20.32 15.12 -5.83
CA ALA A 84 19.97 13.74 -6.14
C ALA A 84 18.51 13.59 -6.59
N TRP A 85 17.71 14.65 -6.50
CA TRP A 85 16.28 14.65 -6.79
C TRP A 85 15.94 15.56 -7.96
N THR A 86 14.97 15.15 -8.77
CA THR A 86 14.40 15.96 -9.85
C THR A 86 12.87 15.98 -9.74
N ILE A 87 12.28 16.98 -10.38
CA ILE A 87 10.84 16.98 -10.69
C ILE A 87 10.77 16.78 -12.20
N ASP A 88 10.24 15.64 -12.61
CA ASP A 88 10.13 15.26 -14.00
C ASP A 88 8.67 15.39 -14.45
N ASP A 89 8.44 15.97 -15.63
CA ASP A 89 7.17 15.88 -16.35
C ASP A 89 7.21 14.61 -17.21
N ILE A 90 6.40 13.60 -16.85
CA ILE A 90 6.35 12.31 -17.54
C ILE A 90 4.93 11.94 -17.95
N LEU A 91 4.79 10.93 -18.81
CA LEU A 91 3.49 10.33 -19.09
C LEU A 91 3.11 9.36 -17.97
N GLY A 92 1.91 9.54 -17.41
CA GLY A 92 1.26 8.62 -16.49
C GLY A 92 -0.13 8.25 -16.96
N PRO A 93 -0.79 7.29 -16.30
CA PRO A 93 -2.18 6.95 -16.60
C PRO A 93 -3.10 8.13 -16.28
N ASN A 94 -4.06 8.41 -17.17
CA ASN A 94 -5.08 9.42 -16.93
C ASN A 94 -6.12 8.89 -15.93
N VAL A 95 -6.00 9.30 -14.67
CA VAL A 95 -6.85 8.79 -13.58
C VAL A 95 -8.24 9.42 -13.54
N THR A 96 -8.48 10.46 -14.34
CA THR A 96 -9.80 11.08 -14.52
C THR A 96 -10.63 10.38 -15.61
N ASP A 97 -9.99 9.55 -16.43
CA ASP A 97 -10.63 8.77 -17.49
C ASP A 97 -11.10 7.41 -16.97
N LYS A 98 -12.42 7.19 -17.01
CA LYS A 98 -13.06 5.97 -16.48
C LYS A 98 -12.51 4.68 -17.10
N GLU A 99 -12.27 4.67 -18.42
CA GLU A 99 -11.76 3.49 -19.13
C GLU A 99 -10.32 3.15 -18.72
N THR A 100 -9.51 4.18 -18.45
CA THR A 100 -8.17 4.02 -17.91
C THR A 100 -8.20 3.41 -16.51
N VAL A 101 -9.01 3.95 -15.60
CA VAL A 101 -9.18 3.40 -14.24
C VAL A 101 -9.68 1.95 -14.30
N LEU A 102 -10.67 1.67 -15.16
CA LEU A 102 -11.19 0.31 -15.36
C LEU A 102 -10.14 -0.65 -15.90
N SER A 103 -9.30 -0.20 -16.84
CA SER A 103 -8.21 -1.01 -17.39
C SER A 103 -7.15 -1.33 -16.33
N PHE A 104 -6.82 -0.39 -15.45
CA PHE A 104 -5.90 -0.63 -14.35
C PHE A 104 -6.49 -1.54 -13.28
N ALA A 105 -7.79 -1.42 -12.98
CA ALA A 105 -8.49 -2.35 -12.10
C ALA A 105 -8.48 -3.77 -12.68
N GLN A 106 -8.68 -3.88 -13.99
CA GLN A 106 -8.59 -5.13 -14.73
C GLN A 106 -7.18 -5.73 -14.68
N ILE A 107 -6.13 -4.92 -14.86
CA ILE A 107 -4.73 -5.35 -14.69
C ILE A 107 -4.50 -5.89 -13.27
N ALA A 108 -5.00 -5.20 -12.25
CA ALA A 108 -4.89 -5.64 -10.86
C ALA A 108 -5.66 -6.94 -10.59
N ALA A 109 -6.82 -7.14 -11.21
CA ALA A 109 -7.58 -8.39 -11.15
C ALA A 109 -6.89 -9.53 -11.92
N ASP A 110 -6.32 -9.23 -13.08
CA ASP A 110 -5.63 -10.18 -13.95
C ASP A 110 -4.34 -10.71 -13.31
N ALA A 111 -3.74 -9.97 -12.36
CA ALA A 111 -2.63 -10.46 -11.56
C ALA A 111 -2.98 -11.72 -10.72
N TYR A 112 -4.27 -12.02 -10.56
CA TYR A 112 -4.76 -13.25 -9.93
C TYR A 112 -4.98 -14.40 -10.93
N VAL A 113 -4.82 -14.17 -12.24
CA VAL A 113 -5.03 -15.19 -13.28
C VAL A 113 -3.85 -16.16 -13.35
N LEU A 114 -4.25 -17.43 -13.53
CA LEU A 114 -3.51 -18.66 -13.30
C LEU A 114 -2.88 -19.25 -14.57
N ASP A 115 -3.70 -19.35 -15.61
CA ASP A 115 -3.40 -20.03 -16.86
C ASP A 115 -3.62 -19.04 -18.01
N PRO A 116 -2.55 -18.46 -18.58
CA PRO A 116 -2.68 -17.77 -19.87
C PRO A 116 -2.96 -18.75 -21.03
N GLY A 117 -2.89 -20.08 -20.79
CA GLY A 117 -2.89 -21.13 -21.80
C GLY A 117 -1.51 -21.81 -21.92
N GLU A 118 -1.29 -22.54 -23.02
CA GLU A 118 -0.02 -23.23 -23.32
C GLU A 118 1.18 -22.27 -23.33
N GLY A 119 2.24 -22.63 -22.59
CA GLY A 119 3.52 -21.95 -22.56
C GLY A 119 4.48 -22.64 -21.59
N ASP A 120 5.78 -22.65 -21.93
CA ASP A 120 6.82 -23.24 -21.09
C ASP A 120 7.39 -22.17 -20.14
N TRP A 121 7.56 -22.52 -18.86
CA TRP A 121 8.24 -21.65 -17.89
C TRP A 121 9.75 -21.63 -18.17
N GLU A 122 10.32 -20.42 -18.23
CA GLU A 122 11.75 -20.16 -18.37
C GLU A 122 12.35 -19.63 -17.06
N ASP A 123 13.59 -20.04 -16.76
CA ASP A 123 14.33 -19.48 -15.62
C ASP A 123 14.93 -18.11 -15.98
N VAL A 124 14.79 -17.13 -15.07
CA VAL A 124 15.31 -15.78 -15.28
C VAL A 124 16.62 -15.61 -14.52
N GLY A 125 17.71 -15.99 -15.19
CA GLY A 125 19.08 -15.84 -14.69
C GLY A 125 19.57 -17.04 -13.85
N GLY A 126 20.68 -17.64 -14.28
CA GLY A 126 21.39 -18.71 -13.58
C GLY A 126 20.98 -20.12 -14.04
N GLY A 127 21.87 -20.79 -14.78
CA GLY A 127 21.66 -22.12 -15.38
C GLY A 127 21.57 -23.27 -14.37
N PHE A 128 20.49 -23.32 -13.60
CA PHE A 128 20.18 -24.43 -12.70
C PHE A 128 19.04 -25.27 -13.26
N ASN A 129 19.37 -26.49 -13.66
CA ASN A 129 18.43 -27.48 -14.16
C ASN A 129 17.59 -28.02 -12.98
N TYR A 130 16.45 -27.40 -12.68
CA TYR A 130 15.55 -27.85 -11.61
C TYR A 130 14.23 -28.37 -12.19
N THR A 131 14.19 -29.69 -12.40
CA THR A 131 12.98 -30.45 -12.73
C THR A 131 12.27 -30.87 -11.44
N GLU A 132 11.46 -29.99 -10.84
CA GLU A 132 10.38 -30.41 -9.96
C GLU A 132 9.17 -29.48 -10.10
N ASP A 133 7.98 -30.10 -10.03
CA ASP A 133 6.65 -29.51 -10.13
C ASP A 133 6.42 -28.43 -9.06
N PHE A 134 6.83 -27.20 -9.38
CA PHE A 134 6.43 -26.02 -8.63
C PHE A 134 5.15 -25.45 -9.26
N GLY A 135 4.03 -25.71 -8.57
CA GLY A 135 2.72 -25.15 -8.90
C GLY A 135 2.48 -23.80 -8.23
N TRP A 136 1.61 -23.03 -8.87
CA TRP A 136 0.93 -21.79 -8.48
C TRP A 136 0.65 -21.49 -6.98
N GLU A 137 0.58 -22.53 -6.14
CA GLU A 137 0.22 -22.44 -4.71
C GLU A 137 1.40 -22.25 -3.76
N ALA A 138 2.64 -22.20 -4.28
CA ALA A 138 3.82 -22.11 -3.44
C ALA A 138 4.39 -20.69 -3.30
N ASP A 139 5.15 -20.53 -2.21
CA ASP A 139 5.81 -19.34 -1.67
C ASP A 139 6.45 -18.39 -2.70
N GLY A 140 5.90 -17.18 -2.88
CA GLY A 140 6.50 -16.13 -3.71
C GLY A 140 5.60 -14.94 -4.07
N LEU A 141 6.21 -13.81 -4.43
CA LEU A 141 5.55 -12.67 -5.07
C LEU A 141 5.29 -12.98 -6.56
N ARG A 142 4.12 -12.59 -7.04
CA ARG A 142 3.72 -12.73 -8.45
C ARG A 142 3.47 -11.37 -9.10
N GLY A 143 3.97 -11.22 -10.31
CA GLY A 143 3.76 -10.04 -11.12
C GLY A 143 3.44 -10.40 -12.57
N HIS A 144 2.41 -9.77 -13.11
CA HIS A 144 1.99 -9.90 -14.50
C HIS A 144 2.42 -8.65 -15.26
N ILE A 145 3.08 -8.83 -16.39
CA ILE A 145 3.67 -7.74 -17.18
C ILE A 145 2.82 -7.53 -18.42
N PHE A 146 2.24 -6.34 -18.52
CA PHE A 146 1.45 -5.91 -19.65
C PHE A 146 2.27 -4.91 -20.47
N ALA A 147 2.24 -5.04 -21.78
CA ALA A 147 2.87 -4.06 -22.67
C ALA A 147 1.83 -3.46 -23.63
N ASP A 148 2.04 -2.22 -24.03
CA ASP A 148 1.34 -1.66 -25.19
C ASP A 148 1.73 -2.37 -26.49
N THR A 149 1.19 -1.91 -27.62
CA THR A 149 1.44 -2.54 -28.93
C THR A 149 2.87 -2.34 -29.44
N GLU A 150 3.56 -1.30 -28.96
CA GLU A 150 4.90 -0.91 -29.39
C GLU A 150 5.99 -1.30 -28.37
N ASN A 151 5.59 -1.90 -27.24
CA ASN A 151 6.42 -2.13 -26.06
C ASN A 151 7.09 -0.85 -25.49
N LYS A 152 6.46 0.31 -25.66
CA LYS A 152 6.92 1.60 -25.14
C LYS A 152 6.43 1.89 -23.74
N THR A 153 5.26 1.35 -23.38
CA THR A 153 4.74 1.43 -22.01
C THR A 153 4.52 0.02 -21.47
N ILE A 154 5.11 -0.25 -20.31
CA ILE A 154 4.97 -1.49 -19.56
C ILE A 154 4.21 -1.22 -18.28
N VAL A 155 3.20 -2.03 -17.97
CA VAL A 155 2.48 -2.00 -16.70
C VAL A 155 2.76 -3.29 -15.94
N ILE A 156 3.30 -3.17 -14.73
CA ILE A 156 3.51 -4.29 -13.80
C ILE A 156 2.27 -4.39 -12.91
N GLY A 157 1.49 -5.45 -13.05
CA GLY A 157 0.39 -5.79 -12.14
C GLY A 157 0.87 -6.74 -11.06
N LEU A 158 0.87 -6.31 -9.79
CA LEU A 158 1.25 -7.16 -8.66
C LEU A 158 0.03 -7.82 -8.01
N LYS A 159 0.14 -9.14 -7.80
CA LYS A 159 -0.89 -9.91 -7.11
C LYS A 159 -0.89 -9.59 -5.62
N GLY A 160 -2.07 -9.36 -5.04
CA GLY A 160 -2.25 -9.31 -3.59
C GLY A 160 -2.58 -10.65 -2.94
N THR A 161 -3.00 -10.59 -1.67
CA THR A 161 -3.32 -11.78 -0.87
C THR A 161 -4.45 -12.58 -1.50
N SER A 162 -4.25 -13.90 -1.66
CA SER A 162 -5.33 -14.85 -1.95
C SER A 162 -6.03 -15.20 -0.65
N PRO A 163 -7.24 -14.69 -0.35
CA PRO A 163 -7.81 -14.91 0.97
C PRO A 163 -8.41 -16.32 0.99
N ALA A 164 -7.84 -17.25 1.79
CA ALA A 164 -8.43 -18.57 2.07
C ALA A 164 -9.88 -18.46 2.59
N VAL A 165 -10.27 -17.31 3.15
CA VAL A 165 -11.64 -17.02 3.61
C VAL A 165 -12.64 -16.83 2.45
N PHE A 166 -12.15 -16.55 1.25
CA PHE A 166 -12.97 -16.37 0.04
C PHE A 166 -12.78 -17.46 -1.00
N ASP A 167 -11.62 -18.12 -1.05
CA ASP A 167 -11.29 -19.13 -2.08
C ASP A 167 -10.93 -20.54 -1.55
N GLY A 168 -10.80 -20.73 -0.23
CA GLY A 168 -10.56 -22.04 0.39
C GLY A 168 -9.16 -22.64 0.17
N SER A 169 -8.18 -21.91 -0.38
CA SER A 169 -6.83 -22.44 -0.68
C SER A 169 -5.78 -22.05 0.38
N GLU A 170 -4.85 -22.96 0.70
CA GLU A 170 -3.80 -22.84 1.73
C GLU A 170 -2.63 -21.89 1.33
N THR A 171 -2.83 -20.96 0.40
CA THR A 171 -1.78 -19.99 -0.01
C THR A 171 -1.54 -18.85 1.00
N THR A 172 -2.23 -18.87 2.14
CA THR A 172 -2.42 -17.71 3.05
C THR A 172 -1.33 -17.44 4.09
N SER A 173 -0.31 -18.29 4.22
CA SER A 173 0.57 -18.17 5.39
C SER A 173 1.57 -17.00 5.28
N ASN A 174 2.12 -16.74 4.08
CA ASN A 174 3.16 -15.74 3.83
C ASN A 174 2.60 -14.37 3.44
N ASP A 175 1.49 -14.35 2.70
CA ASP A 175 0.69 -13.14 2.46
C ASP A 175 0.35 -12.48 3.81
N LYS A 176 -0.25 -13.25 4.73
CA LYS A 176 -0.58 -12.81 6.09
C LYS A 176 0.63 -12.36 6.90
N ILE A 177 1.80 -12.96 6.68
CA ILE A 177 3.02 -12.49 7.33
C ILE A 177 3.41 -11.09 6.83
N ASN A 178 3.37 -10.87 5.51
CA ASN A 178 3.69 -9.57 4.93
C ASN A 178 2.61 -8.54 5.28
N ASP A 179 1.32 -8.88 5.20
CA ASP A 179 0.21 -8.03 5.62
C ASP A 179 0.40 -7.54 7.05
N ASN A 180 0.60 -8.45 8.00
CA ASN A 180 0.78 -8.08 9.39
C ASN A 180 2.12 -7.36 9.65
N LEU A 181 3.16 -7.55 8.83
CA LEU A 181 4.40 -6.76 8.93
C LEU A 181 4.22 -5.33 8.40
N PHE A 182 3.49 -5.15 7.31
CA PHE A 182 3.26 -3.85 6.69
C PHE A 182 2.25 -3.02 7.47
N PHE A 183 1.11 -3.60 7.87
CA PHE A 183 -0.09 -2.85 8.24
C PHE A 183 -0.43 -2.90 9.73
N SER A 184 0.24 -3.74 10.52
CA SER A 184 0.06 -3.72 11.98
C SER A 184 1.00 -2.74 12.66
N CYS A 185 0.59 -2.21 13.80
CA CYS A 185 1.39 -1.27 14.56
C CYS A 185 2.61 -1.92 15.21
N CYS A 186 2.50 -3.17 15.69
CA CYS A 186 3.63 -3.87 16.30
C CYS A 186 3.57 -5.39 16.07
N CYS A 187 3.81 -5.83 14.83
CA CYS A 187 3.88 -7.25 14.46
C CYS A 187 2.66 -8.08 14.85
N ALA A 188 1.48 -7.46 14.76
CA ALA A 188 0.20 -8.03 15.15
C ALA A 188 0.16 -8.47 16.63
N GLN A 189 0.94 -7.82 17.48
CA GLN A 189 0.89 -7.97 18.93
C GLN A 189 0.09 -6.83 19.56
N GLY A 190 -0.48 -7.06 20.75
CA GLY A 190 -1.12 -6.01 21.56
C GLY A 190 -2.55 -5.64 21.19
N GLY A 191 -3.15 -6.30 20.21
CA GLY A 191 -4.58 -6.20 19.90
C GLY A 191 -5.32 -7.52 20.08
N GLN A 192 -5.98 -7.99 19.02
CA GLN A 192 -6.93 -9.10 19.11
C GLN A 192 -6.24 -10.48 19.19
N TYR A 193 -6.83 -11.40 19.95
CA TYR A 193 -6.27 -12.74 20.22
C TYR A 193 -6.02 -13.59 18.95
N LEU A 194 -6.87 -13.45 17.94
CA LEU A 194 -6.80 -14.28 16.72
C LEU A 194 -5.77 -13.77 15.71
N TRP A 195 -5.18 -12.60 15.93
CA TRP A 195 -4.16 -12.06 15.04
C TRP A 195 -2.93 -12.98 14.97
N LYS A 196 -2.42 -13.20 13.76
CA LYS A 196 -1.18 -13.95 13.56
C LYS A 196 0.01 -13.06 13.89
N GLN A 197 0.62 -13.27 15.06
CA GLN A 197 1.89 -12.63 15.41
C GLN A 197 2.98 -13.00 14.39
N VAL A 198 3.73 -12.00 13.91
CA VAL A 198 4.75 -12.17 12.86
C VAL A 198 6.18 -11.87 13.31
N CYS A 199 6.34 -11.22 14.45
CA CYS A 199 7.60 -11.01 15.14
C CYS A 199 7.32 -10.73 16.64
N ASP A 200 8.36 -10.63 17.47
CA ASP A 200 8.22 -10.41 18.92
C ASP A 200 8.93 -9.11 19.37
N CYS A 201 8.35 -7.97 18.99
CA CYS A 201 8.92 -6.64 19.25
C CYS A 201 8.14 -5.81 20.27
N LYS A 202 6.95 -6.28 20.69
CA LYS A 202 6.17 -5.64 21.75
C LYS A 202 6.82 -5.91 23.11
N THR A 203 6.99 -4.85 23.90
CA THR A 203 7.60 -4.95 25.24
C THR A 203 6.59 -4.78 26.37
N SER A 204 5.61 -3.89 26.19
CA SER A 204 4.48 -3.67 27.10
C SER A 204 3.20 -3.36 26.31
N ALA A 205 2.08 -3.14 27.00
CA ALA A 205 0.85 -2.69 26.35
C ALA A 205 1.11 -1.38 25.58
N PHE A 206 0.73 -1.36 24.29
CA PHE A 206 0.93 -0.22 23.40
C PHE A 206 2.38 0.30 23.29
N THR A 207 3.39 -0.54 23.55
CA THR A 207 4.81 -0.15 23.43
C THR A 207 5.56 -1.12 22.55
N CYS A 208 6.18 -0.60 21.49
CA CYS A 208 6.89 -1.40 20.48
C CYS A 208 8.36 -0.97 20.33
N ASN A 209 9.26 -1.94 20.23
CA ASN A 209 10.65 -1.70 19.86
C ASN A 209 10.73 -1.48 18.33
N SER A 210 10.92 -0.23 17.92
CA SER A 210 11.01 0.18 16.52
C SER A 210 12.20 -0.47 15.80
N THR A 211 13.36 -0.58 16.46
CA THR A 211 14.55 -1.21 15.86
C THR A 211 14.29 -2.68 15.54
N CYS A 212 13.63 -3.41 16.45
CA CYS A 212 13.22 -4.79 16.24
C CYS A 212 12.23 -4.92 15.08
N LEU A 213 11.19 -4.08 15.07
CA LEU A 213 10.14 -4.11 14.05
C LEU A 213 10.68 -3.82 12.65
N VAL A 214 11.48 -2.76 12.52
CA VAL A 214 12.16 -2.36 11.28
C VAL A 214 13.10 -3.46 10.80
N LYS A 215 13.83 -4.12 11.70
CA LYS A 215 14.68 -5.27 11.35
C LYS A 215 13.85 -6.41 10.75
N SER A 216 12.74 -6.81 11.39
CA SER A 216 11.88 -7.89 10.89
C SER A 216 11.24 -7.56 9.55
N LEU A 217 10.83 -6.30 9.35
CA LEU A 217 10.24 -5.84 8.10
C LEU A 217 11.25 -5.86 6.93
N LYS A 218 12.49 -5.46 7.20
CA LYS A 218 13.53 -5.31 6.17
C LYS A 218 14.29 -6.60 5.86
N GLU A 219 13.92 -7.75 6.39
CA GLU A 219 14.58 -9.01 6.05
C GLU A 219 14.54 -9.26 4.52
N LYS A 220 15.64 -9.77 3.95
CA LYS A 220 15.69 -10.08 2.50
C LYS A 220 14.68 -11.20 2.18
N ASN A 221 14.20 -11.19 0.94
CA ASN A 221 13.20 -12.12 0.40
C ASN A 221 11.77 -11.95 0.98
N ARG A 222 11.45 -10.76 1.49
CA ARG A 222 10.06 -10.31 1.73
C ARG A 222 9.46 -9.72 0.44
N TYR A 223 8.16 -9.46 0.41
CA TYR A 223 7.45 -9.08 -0.83
C TYR A 223 7.97 -7.79 -1.45
N TYR A 224 8.34 -6.80 -0.61
CA TYR A 224 8.94 -5.57 -1.10
C TYR A 224 10.24 -5.80 -1.89
N TYR A 225 11.17 -6.60 -1.36
CA TYR A 225 12.43 -6.91 -2.06
C TYR A 225 12.21 -7.79 -3.29
N ALA A 226 11.26 -8.72 -3.23
CA ALA A 226 10.88 -9.51 -4.40
C ALA A 226 10.31 -8.63 -5.53
N ALA A 227 9.60 -7.55 -5.19
CA ALA A 227 9.09 -6.58 -6.16
C ALA A 227 10.23 -5.75 -6.77
N GLN A 228 11.25 -5.40 -5.99
CA GLN A 228 12.47 -4.77 -6.52
C GLN A 228 13.16 -5.69 -7.52
N ASP A 229 13.38 -6.97 -7.17
CA ASP A 229 13.97 -7.93 -8.10
C ASP A 229 13.16 -8.00 -9.40
N LEU A 230 11.83 -8.16 -9.30
CA LEU A 230 10.96 -8.16 -10.48
C LEU A 230 11.16 -6.92 -11.37
N TYR A 231 11.17 -5.72 -10.77
CA TYR A 231 11.37 -4.48 -11.50
C TYR A 231 12.69 -4.45 -12.26
N HIS A 232 13.79 -4.92 -11.65
CA HIS A 232 15.10 -4.99 -12.32
C HIS A 232 15.02 -5.81 -13.61
N ASN A 233 14.35 -6.97 -13.55
CA ASN A 233 14.23 -7.84 -14.72
C ASN A 233 13.37 -7.22 -15.82
N VAL A 234 12.29 -6.52 -15.43
CA VAL A 234 11.45 -5.80 -16.39
C VAL A 234 12.26 -4.70 -17.06
N THR A 235 13.01 -3.89 -16.31
CA THR A 235 13.85 -2.82 -16.89
C THR A 235 15.01 -3.35 -17.71
N ALA A 236 15.53 -4.55 -17.41
CA ALA A 236 16.55 -5.18 -18.23
C ALA A 236 15.98 -5.70 -19.57
N LEU A 237 14.73 -6.16 -19.58
CA LEU A 237 14.04 -6.63 -20.79
C LEU A 237 13.49 -5.48 -21.64
N TYR A 238 13.10 -4.38 -21.00
CA TYR A 238 12.48 -3.21 -21.62
C TYR A 238 13.23 -1.92 -21.23
N PRO A 239 14.50 -1.75 -21.66
CA PRO A 239 15.36 -0.67 -21.19
C PRO A 239 14.88 0.73 -21.61
N ASP A 240 14.13 0.83 -22.71
CA ASP A 240 13.65 2.09 -23.27
C ASP A 240 12.17 2.37 -22.98
N ALA A 241 11.50 1.53 -22.18
CA ALA A 241 10.07 1.65 -21.94
C ALA A 241 9.75 2.46 -20.67
N ASP A 242 8.64 3.20 -20.72
CA ASP A 242 8.03 3.77 -19.53
C ASP A 242 7.40 2.65 -18.69
N VAL A 243 7.72 2.61 -17.40
CA VAL A 243 7.19 1.59 -16.48
C VAL A 243 6.18 2.21 -15.53
N TRP A 244 4.96 1.68 -15.57
CA TRP A 244 3.88 1.96 -14.64
C TRP A 244 3.60 0.74 -13.78
N VAL A 245 2.99 0.92 -12.61
CA VAL A 245 2.68 -0.18 -11.71
C VAL A 245 1.24 -0.13 -11.22
N ALA A 246 0.64 -1.31 -11.04
CA ALA A 246 -0.73 -1.47 -10.60
C ALA A 246 -0.84 -2.61 -9.59
N GLY A 247 -1.88 -2.60 -8.77
CA GLY A 247 -2.11 -3.70 -7.84
C GLY A 247 -3.36 -3.51 -6.99
N HIS A 248 -3.80 -4.60 -6.39
CA HIS A 248 -4.95 -4.64 -5.49
C HIS A 248 -4.55 -5.21 -4.13
N SER A 249 -5.18 -4.75 -3.05
CA SER A 249 -4.93 -5.25 -1.68
C SER A 249 -3.43 -5.19 -1.34
N LEU A 250 -2.84 -6.25 -0.77
CA LEU A 250 -1.39 -6.36 -0.53
C LEU A 250 -0.53 -6.04 -1.76
N GLY A 251 -0.97 -6.44 -2.96
CA GLY A 251 -0.26 -6.16 -4.22
C GLY A 251 -0.28 -4.67 -4.56
N GLY A 252 -1.37 -3.97 -4.22
CA GLY A 252 -1.46 -2.51 -4.36
C GLY A 252 -0.48 -1.79 -3.44
N ALA A 253 -0.43 -2.18 -2.16
CA ALA A 253 0.53 -1.61 -1.22
C ALA A 253 1.98 -1.85 -1.68
N VAL A 254 2.33 -3.07 -2.09
CA VAL A 254 3.68 -3.38 -2.60
C VAL A 254 3.99 -2.61 -3.89
N SER A 255 3.02 -2.42 -4.79
CA SER A 255 3.16 -1.59 -5.99
C SER A 255 3.44 -0.13 -5.63
N SER A 256 2.75 0.43 -4.63
CA SER A 256 3.01 1.79 -4.15
C SER A 256 4.42 1.91 -3.54
N LEU A 257 4.83 0.97 -2.71
CA LEU A 257 6.20 0.94 -2.16
C LEU A 257 7.26 0.88 -3.26
N LEU A 258 7.05 0.05 -4.28
CA LEU A 258 7.93 -0.03 -5.45
C LEU A 258 7.97 1.29 -6.23
N ALA A 259 6.81 1.93 -6.42
CA ALA A 259 6.69 3.22 -7.09
C ALA A 259 7.40 4.34 -6.36
N LEU A 260 7.31 4.40 -5.03
CA LEU A 260 8.02 5.37 -4.19
C LEU A 260 9.54 5.22 -4.29
N THR A 261 10.02 3.98 -4.45
CA THR A 261 11.44 3.64 -4.55
C THR A 261 12.06 4.10 -5.86
N TYR A 262 11.39 3.85 -7.00
CA TYR A 262 11.93 4.14 -8.33
C TYR A 262 11.34 5.39 -8.99
N GLY A 263 10.33 6.01 -8.38
CA GLY A 263 9.61 7.16 -8.95
C GLY A 263 8.79 6.79 -10.18
N LEU A 264 7.83 5.88 -9.98
CA LEU A 264 6.97 5.33 -11.03
C LEU A 264 5.52 5.82 -10.88
N PRO A 265 4.77 6.02 -11.97
CA PRO A 265 3.32 6.16 -11.91
C PRO A 265 2.67 4.88 -11.35
N CYS A 266 1.77 5.02 -10.38
CA CYS A 266 1.14 3.91 -9.67
C CYS A 266 -0.36 4.10 -9.50
N VAL A 267 -1.15 3.08 -9.85
CA VAL A 267 -2.61 3.07 -9.60
C VAL A 267 -2.97 1.81 -8.82
N THR A 268 -3.53 1.97 -7.64
CA THR A 268 -3.86 0.85 -6.75
C THR A 268 -5.36 0.81 -6.45
N PHE A 269 -5.87 -0.37 -6.10
CA PHE A 269 -7.29 -0.60 -5.80
C PHE A 269 -7.45 -1.33 -4.47
N GLU A 270 -8.25 -0.75 -3.57
CA GLU A 270 -8.48 -1.28 -2.21
C GLU A 270 -7.16 -1.67 -1.52
N ALA A 271 -6.08 -0.93 -1.77
CA ALA A 271 -4.82 -1.18 -1.09
C ALA A 271 -4.97 -0.81 0.39
N PRO A 272 -4.45 -1.61 1.34
CA PRO A 272 -4.29 -1.13 2.70
C PRO A 272 -3.28 0.02 2.73
N ALA A 273 -3.48 0.95 3.65
CA ALA A 273 -2.66 2.15 3.76
C ALA A 273 -1.19 1.83 4.10
N GLU A 274 -0.26 2.33 3.30
CA GLU A 274 1.13 1.85 3.28
C GLU A 274 2.19 2.90 3.67
N ALA A 275 1.81 4.12 4.07
CA ALA A 275 2.76 5.17 4.43
C ALA A 275 3.66 4.77 5.61
N MET A 276 3.10 4.14 6.65
CA MET A 276 3.88 3.59 7.77
C MET A 276 4.88 2.52 7.31
N ALA A 277 4.49 1.65 6.37
CA ALA A 277 5.39 0.65 5.82
C ALA A 277 6.55 1.30 5.04
N ALA A 278 6.26 2.32 4.22
CA ALA A 278 7.28 3.09 3.50
C ALA A 278 8.30 3.76 4.45
N SER A 279 7.80 4.32 5.55
CA SER A 279 8.61 4.88 6.63
C SER A 279 9.54 3.84 7.26
N ARG A 280 8.98 2.69 7.68
CA ARG A 280 9.75 1.62 8.33
C ARG A 280 10.77 0.97 7.40
N LEU A 281 10.47 0.85 6.10
CA LEU A 281 11.42 0.39 5.09
C LEU A 281 12.55 1.39 4.84
N GLY A 282 12.38 2.65 5.27
CA GLY A 282 13.37 3.71 5.08
C GLY A 282 13.47 4.14 3.63
N LEU A 283 12.35 4.14 2.91
CA LEU A 283 12.32 4.58 1.51
C LEU A 283 12.82 6.02 1.41
N PRO A 284 13.66 6.35 0.41
CA PRO A 284 14.26 7.66 0.28
C PRO A 284 13.17 8.72 0.09
N VAL A 285 13.37 9.87 0.73
CA VAL A 285 12.49 11.04 0.60
C VAL A 285 13.32 12.26 0.18
N PRO A 286 12.74 13.20 -0.58
CA PRO A 286 13.44 14.43 -0.94
C PRO A 286 13.76 15.28 0.30
N PRO A 287 14.66 16.26 0.19
CA PRO A 287 14.87 17.24 1.24
C PRO A 287 13.59 18.05 1.53
N GLY A 288 13.40 18.43 2.79
CA GLY A 288 12.24 19.21 3.23
C GLY A 288 11.03 18.37 3.67
N TYR A 289 11.13 17.05 3.61
CA TYR A 289 10.10 16.13 4.09
C TYR A 289 10.45 15.58 5.47
N ASN A 290 9.42 15.38 6.30
CA ASN A 290 9.57 14.79 7.61
C ASN A 290 9.79 13.28 7.46
N LEU A 291 11.00 12.80 7.83
CA LEU A 291 11.26 11.37 7.96
C LEU A 291 10.22 10.76 8.90
N GLY A 292 9.50 9.75 8.42
CA GLY A 292 8.42 9.11 9.18
C GLY A 292 7.00 9.46 8.73
N TYR A 293 6.83 10.50 7.91
CA TYR A 293 5.53 11.02 7.48
C TYR A 293 5.38 10.94 5.94
N HIS A 294 5.49 9.73 5.38
CA HIS A 294 5.44 9.50 3.93
C HIS A 294 4.12 9.93 3.28
N GLN A 295 3.03 10.05 4.04
CA GLN A 295 1.74 10.58 3.59
C GLN A 295 1.79 12.08 3.22
N GLU A 296 2.76 12.84 3.73
CA GLU A 296 2.97 14.25 3.36
C GLU A 296 3.71 14.40 2.03
N ARG A 297 4.24 13.30 1.46
CA ARG A 297 5.01 13.35 0.22
C ARG A 297 4.09 13.70 -0.95
N ALA A 298 4.32 14.87 -1.54
CA ALA A 298 3.65 15.30 -2.76
C ALA A 298 4.34 14.73 -4.01
N MET A 299 3.65 14.81 -5.16
CA MET A 299 4.20 14.44 -6.47
C MET A 299 4.80 13.03 -6.50
N THR A 300 4.17 12.06 -5.85
CA THR A 300 4.64 10.66 -5.84
C THR A 300 4.29 9.91 -7.13
N GLY A 301 3.29 10.39 -7.87
CA GLY A 301 2.68 9.67 -9.00
C GLY A 301 1.79 8.50 -8.57
N GLY A 302 1.47 8.37 -7.28
CA GLY A 302 0.62 7.33 -6.72
C GLY A 302 -0.83 7.78 -6.55
N TYR A 303 -1.76 6.93 -7.00
CA TYR A 303 -3.21 7.10 -6.91
C TYR A 303 -3.84 5.85 -6.29
N HIS A 304 -4.53 6.01 -5.18
CA HIS A 304 -5.13 4.92 -4.40
C HIS A 304 -6.65 4.97 -4.52
N PHE A 305 -7.21 4.14 -5.38
CA PHE A 305 -8.65 3.98 -5.50
C PHE A 305 -9.18 3.05 -4.42
N GLY A 306 -10.26 3.45 -3.77
CA GLY A 306 -10.96 2.62 -2.80
C GLY A 306 -12.39 3.07 -2.59
N GLN A 307 -13.12 2.36 -1.75
CA GLN A 307 -14.53 2.68 -1.47
C GLN A 307 -14.88 2.59 0.01
N THR A 308 -15.82 3.43 0.47
CA THR A 308 -16.08 3.65 1.90
C THR A 308 -16.63 2.44 2.65
N ALA A 309 -17.14 1.42 1.96
CA ALA A 309 -17.60 0.16 2.54
C ALA A 309 -16.53 -0.94 2.59
N ASP A 310 -15.28 -0.69 2.14
CA ASP A 310 -14.14 -1.60 2.33
C ASP A 310 -13.43 -1.28 3.65
N PRO A 311 -13.52 -2.16 4.67
CA PRO A 311 -12.84 -1.92 5.92
C PRO A 311 -11.31 -2.03 5.82
N ILE A 312 -10.74 -2.66 4.79
CA ILE A 312 -9.29 -2.78 4.62
C ILE A 312 -8.70 -1.46 4.12
N PHE A 313 -9.20 -0.93 2.99
CA PHE A 313 -8.80 0.37 2.47
C PHE A 313 -9.02 1.49 3.50
N MET A 314 -10.16 1.47 4.18
CA MET A 314 -10.47 2.47 5.21
C MET A 314 -9.72 2.27 6.55
N GLY A 315 -8.92 1.21 6.70
CA GLY A 315 -8.15 0.92 7.92
C GLY A 315 -8.99 0.63 9.17
N THR A 316 -10.22 0.13 8.98
CA THR A 316 -11.16 -0.20 10.08
C THR A 316 -11.30 -1.70 10.32
N CYS A 317 -10.57 -2.53 9.57
CA CYS A 317 -10.63 -3.99 9.68
C CYS A 317 -9.78 -4.58 10.83
N ASN A 318 -9.94 -4.08 12.06
CA ASN A 318 -9.12 -4.47 13.22
C ASN A 318 -9.92 -4.76 14.52
N GLY A 319 -11.26 -4.64 14.48
CA GLY A 319 -12.11 -4.99 15.61
C GLY A 319 -12.13 -6.50 15.95
N ALA A 320 -12.48 -6.85 17.18
CA ALA A 320 -12.49 -8.23 17.69
C ALA A 320 -13.32 -9.22 16.85
N TYR A 321 -14.41 -8.73 16.25
CA TYR A 321 -15.32 -9.53 15.43
C TYR A 321 -15.21 -9.21 13.92
N SER A 322 -14.18 -8.47 13.50
CA SER A 322 -13.97 -8.17 12.08
C SER A 322 -13.55 -9.44 11.32
N GLY A 323 -13.91 -9.52 10.04
CA GLY A 323 -13.49 -10.62 9.17
C GLY A 323 -11.96 -10.76 9.11
N CYS A 324 -11.22 -9.65 9.12
CA CYS A 324 -9.76 -9.65 9.15
C CYS A 324 -9.22 -10.29 10.43
N THR A 325 -9.73 -9.91 11.60
CA THR A 325 -9.31 -10.48 12.88
C THR A 325 -9.57 -11.98 12.93
N LEU A 326 -10.77 -12.41 12.53
CA LEU A 326 -11.13 -13.84 12.50
C LEU A 326 -10.22 -14.64 11.54
N ALA A 327 -9.72 -13.99 10.49
CA ALA A 327 -8.79 -14.57 9.54
C ALA A 327 -7.31 -14.43 9.95
N GLY A 328 -7.02 -13.75 11.07
CA GLY A 328 -5.69 -13.55 11.63
C GLY A 328 -4.89 -12.38 11.07
N TYR A 329 -5.54 -11.43 10.40
CA TYR A 329 -4.93 -10.17 9.95
C TYR A 329 -5.08 -9.07 10.99
N ALA A 330 -4.04 -8.26 11.14
CA ALA A 330 -3.98 -7.06 11.98
C ALA A 330 -3.81 -5.83 11.08
N MET A 331 -4.93 -5.29 10.59
CA MET A 331 -4.97 -4.14 9.68
C MET A 331 -5.19 -2.85 10.47
N GLU A 332 -4.11 -2.26 10.98
CA GLU A 332 -4.15 -1.06 11.84
C GLU A 332 -3.75 0.24 11.11
N SER A 333 -3.17 0.14 9.91
CA SER A 333 -2.78 1.32 9.13
C SER A 333 -3.97 2.02 8.47
N VAL A 334 -3.86 3.34 8.37
CA VAL A 334 -4.86 4.27 7.83
C VAL A 334 -4.26 5.33 6.89
N CYS A 335 -2.94 5.54 6.89
CA CYS A 335 -2.30 6.58 6.07
C CYS A 335 -1.74 6.06 4.74
N HIS A 336 -2.22 6.62 3.64
CA HIS A 336 -1.71 6.37 2.30
C HIS A 336 -0.63 7.37 1.93
N THR A 337 0.26 6.96 1.02
CA THR A 337 1.11 7.93 0.31
C THR A 337 0.37 8.49 -0.91
N GLY A 338 0.89 9.55 -1.54
CA GLY A 338 0.29 10.09 -2.76
C GLY A 338 -1.15 10.60 -2.58
N LEU A 339 -2.02 10.29 -3.55
CA LEU A 339 -3.41 10.74 -3.57
C LEU A 339 -4.37 9.58 -3.36
N VAL A 340 -5.43 9.81 -2.60
CA VAL A 340 -6.54 8.86 -2.41
C VAL A 340 -7.74 9.29 -3.25
N CYS A 341 -8.39 8.34 -3.91
CA CYS A 341 -9.51 8.54 -4.83
C CYS A 341 -10.69 7.67 -4.35
N ILE A 342 -11.60 8.23 -3.55
CA ILE A 342 -12.56 7.44 -2.77
C ILE A 342 -13.96 7.49 -3.38
N TYR A 343 -14.54 6.33 -3.67
CA TYR A 343 -15.97 6.18 -3.98
C TYR A 343 -16.78 6.07 -2.69
N ASP A 344 -17.80 6.91 -2.50
CA ASP A 344 -18.60 6.90 -1.27
C ASP A 344 -19.82 5.97 -1.35
N THR A 345 -19.55 4.68 -1.51
CA THR A 345 -20.58 3.63 -1.64
C THR A 345 -21.50 3.50 -0.43
N VAL A 346 -21.02 3.84 0.78
CA VAL A 346 -21.86 3.86 1.99
C VAL A 346 -22.92 4.94 1.88
N GLN A 347 -22.53 6.18 1.54
CA GLN A 347 -23.47 7.28 1.44
C GLN A 347 -24.34 7.19 0.17
N ASP A 348 -23.71 6.93 -0.97
CA ASP A 348 -24.36 7.00 -2.29
C ASP A 348 -25.23 5.76 -2.57
N ASN A 349 -24.86 4.59 -2.03
CA ASN A 349 -25.52 3.32 -2.33
C ASN A 349 -26.07 2.60 -1.08
N GLY A 350 -25.90 3.15 0.13
CA GLY A 350 -26.36 2.54 1.37
C GLY A 350 -25.64 1.24 1.72
N TRP A 351 -24.42 1.05 1.22
CA TRP A 351 -23.65 -0.16 1.46
C TRP A 351 -23.28 -0.29 2.95
N ARG A 352 -23.25 -1.53 3.42
CA ARG A 352 -22.71 -1.84 4.75
C ARG A 352 -21.22 -2.12 4.62
N VAL A 353 -20.44 -1.57 5.54
CA VAL A 353 -19.01 -1.89 5.66
C VAL A 353 -18.83 -3.39 5.85
N GLY A 354 -17.98 -4.01 5.04
CA GLY A 354 -17.77 -5.46 5.11
C GLY A 354 -16.69 -5.94 4.17
N LEU A 355 -16.03 -7.03 4.58
CA LEU A 355 -14.89 -7.62 3.85
C LEU A 355 -15.27 -8.08 2.43
N GLY A 356 -16.55 -8.37 2.17
CA GLY A 356 -17.03 -8.72 0.82
C GLY A 356 -16.82 -7.61 -0.20
N ASN A 357 -16.83 -6.34 0.23
CA ASN A 357 -16.67 -5.19 -0.66
C ASN A 357 -15.20 -4.89 -1.02
N HIS A 358 -14.24 -5.58 -0.38
CA HIS A 358 -12.82 -5.49 -0.71
C HIS A 358 -12.47 -6.18 -2.03
N ARG A 359 -13.30 -7.09 -2.53
CA ARG A 359 -12.95 -7.94 -3.68
C ARG A 359 -12.84 -7.11 -4.95
N ILE A 360 -11.69 -7.16 -5.63
CA ILE A 360 -11.44 -6.42 -6.87
C ILE A 360 -12.52 -6.60 -7.95
N LYS A 361 -13.08 -7.82 -8.12
CA LYS A 361 -14.17 -8.05 -9.08
C LYS A 361 -15.45 -7.31 -8.70
N SER A 362 -15.80 -7.28 -7.41
CA SER A 362 -16.92 -6.51 -6.90
C SER A 362 -16.69 -5.02 -7.10
N VAL A 363 -15.47 -4.53 -6.86
CA VAL A 363 -15.11 -3.12 -7.13
C VAL A 363 -15.26 -2.78 -8.61
N ILE A 364 -14.78 -3.63 -9.51
CA ILE A 364 -14.93 -3.44 -10.97
C ILE A 364 -16.41 -3.36 -11.35
N HIS A 365 -17.22 -4.36 -10.99
CA HIS A 365 -18.58 -4.51 -11.50
C HIS A 365 -19.63 -3.67 -10.78
N GLU A 366 -19.48 -3.48 -9.47
CA GLU A 366 -20.48 -2.84 -8.61
C GLU A 366 -20.08 -1.41 -8.20
N VAL A 367 -18.83 -1.00 -8.42
CA VAL A 367 -18.35 0.36 -8.12
C VAL A 367 -17.92 1.08 -9.40
N ILE A 368 -16.75 0.74 -9.96
CA ILE A 368 -16.15 1.47 -11.08
C ILE A 368 -17.08 1.51 -12.30
N GLN A 369 -17.69 0.38 -12.66
CA GLN A 369 -18.64 0.33 -13.78
C GLN A 369 -19.93 1.11 -13.52
N LYS A 370 -20.40 1.18 -12.26
CA LYS A 370 -21.68 1.79 -11.87
C LYS A 370 -21.61 3.31 -11.73
N TYR A 371 -20.50 3.87 -11.28
CA TYR A 371 -20.31 5.31 -11.17
C TYR A 371 -20.06 5.94 -12.54
N ASP A 372 -20.60 7.14 -12.79
CA ASP A 372 -20.47 7.80 -14.10
C ASP A 372 -19.03 8.25 -14.41
N SER A 373 -18.27 8.62 -13.39
CA SER A 373 -16.87 9.04 -13.50
C SER A 373 -16.04 8.54 -12.32
N PRO A 374 -14.70 8.49 -12.44
CA PRO A 374 -13.82 8.31 -11.29
C PRO A 374 -14.03 9.40 -10.23
N PRO A 375 -13.82 9.10 -8.93
CA PRO A 375 -13.86 10.09 -7.88
C PRO A 375 -12.67 11.04 -8.02
N LYS A 376 -12.78 12.21 -7.38
CA LYS A 376 -11.66 13.14 -7.28
C LYS A 376 -10.58 12.54 -6.39
N CYS A 377 -9.33 12.64 -6.83
CA CYS A 377 -8.16 12.23 -6.06
C CYS A 377 -7.63 13.41 -5.24
N GLU A 378 -7.42 13.20 -3.94
CA GLU A 378 -6.97 14.24 -3.01
C GLU A 378 -5.86 13.74 -2.09
N ALA A 379 -5.03 14.65 -1.59
CA ALA A 379 -3.99 14.30 -0.62
C ALA A 379 -4.63 14.07 0.76
N TYR A 380 -4.22 13.01 1.45
CA TYR A 380 -4.66 12.71 2.81
C TYR A 380 -3.51 12.87 3.81
N SER A 381 -3.03 14.11 3.95
CA SER A 381 -1.85 14.44 4.75
C SER A 381 -2.11 14.48 6.25
N ASP A 382 -3.33 14.81 6.67
CA ASP A 382 -3.72 14.93 8.10
C ASP A 382 -4.05 13.56 8.70
N CYS A 383 -3.13 12.62 8.54
CA CYS A 383 -3.28 11.23 8.96
C CYS A 383 -2.15 10.80 9.90
N VAL A 384 -2.50 10.01 10.92
CA VAL A 384 -1.55 9.44 11.88
C VAL A 384 -1.83 7.96 12.06
N ASP A 385 -0.89 7.12 11.62
CA ASP A 385 -0.90 5.70 11.91
C ASP A 385 -0.57 5.45 13.38
N CYS A 386 -1.19 4.42 13.95
CA CYS A 386 -0.81 3.88 15.27
C CYS A 386 -0.78 4.92 16.39
N PHE A 387 -1.72 5.88 16.39
CA PHE A 387 -1.77 7.00 17.34
C PHE A 387 -1.62 6.59 18.82
N ASN A 388 -2.15 5.42 19.20
CA ASN A 388 -2.11 4.92 20.57
C ASN A 388 -0.79 4.23 20.95
N TRP A 389 0.14 4.01 20.02
CA TRP A 389 1.36 3.25 20.23
C TRP A 389 2.57 4.14 20.52
N GLU A 390 3.36 3.75 21.52
CA GLU A 390 4.67 4.31 21.81
C GLU A 390 5.76 3.46 21.17
N PHE A 391 6.64 4.11 20.39
CA PHE A 391 7.77 3.47 19.73
C PHE A 391 9.08 3.97 20.34
N PHE A 392 10.01 3.04 20.63
CA PHE A 392 11.37 3.37 21.07
C PHE A 392 12.40 2.61 20.25
N GLU A 393 13.61 3.16 20.15
CA GLU A 393 14.75 2.52 19.49
C GLU A 393 15.67 1.87 20.52
N SER A 394 16.20 0.69 20.21
CA SER A 394 17.27 0.09 21.02
C SER A 394 18.55 0.90 20.83
N HIS A 395 19.18 1.34 21.92
CA HIS A 395 20.45 2.06 21.84
C HIS A 395 21.54 1.10 21.34
N ASN A 396 22.04 1.32 20.13
CA ASN A 396 23.34 0.77 19.76
C ASN A 396 24.37 1.43 20.67
N ASN A 397 25.16 0.63 21.39
CA ASN A 397 26.31 1.10 22.16
C ASN A 397 27.39 1.66 21.22
N THR A 398 27.16 2.83 20.67
CA THR A 398 28.18 3.74 20.14
C THR A 398 27.94 5.08 20.81
N SER A 399 28.61 5.26 21.95
CA SER A 399 28.67 6.53 22.66
C SER A 399 29.15 7.62 21.71
N THR A 400 28.24 8.52 21.32
CA THR A 400 28.61 9.89 20.95
C THR A 400 27.61 10.79 21.63
N THR A 401 28.05 11.41 22.72
CA THR A 401 27.28 12.40 23.48
C THR A 401 27.03 13.60 22.57
N SER A 402 25.80 13.79 22.11
CA SER A 402 25.34 15.03 21.49
C SER A 402 24.04 15.42 22.15
N SER A 403 24.13 16.32 23.12
CA SER A 403 23.01 17.00 23.73
C SER A 403 22.41 17.97 22.70
N SER A 404 21.41 17.53 21.94
CA SER A 404 20.55 18.41 21.16
C SER A 404 19.21 18.56 21.86
N SER A 405 18.96 19.74 22.40
CA SER A 405 17.71 20.16 23.01
C SER A 405 16.58 20.09 21.98
N SER A 406 15.64 19.15 22.13
CA SER A 406 14.40 19.13 21.35
C SER A 406 13.41 20.12 21.94
N THR A 407 13.20 21.24 21.24
CA THR A 407 12.07 22.13 21.49
C THR A 407 10.78 21.41 21.11
N SER A 408 9.96 21.04 22.10
CA SER A 408 8.62 20.54 21.88
C SER A 408 7.70 21.69 21.47
N THR A 409 7.28 21.73 20.20
CA THR A 409 6.16 22.58 19.79
C THR A 409 4.85 21.87 20.11
N THR A 410 4.31 22.14 21.30
CA THR A 410 2.96 21.75 21.68
C THR A 410 1.96 22.62 20.89
N LYS A 411 1.28 22.06 19.88
CA LYS A 411 0.12 22.73 19.27
C LYS A 411 -1.11 22.45 20.12
N THR A 412 -1.54 23.42 20.92
CA THR A 412 -2.83 23.40 21.61
C THR A 412 -3.91 23.82 20.60
N ARG A 413 -4.88 22.95 20.28
CA ARG A 413 -6.11 23.38 19.58
C ARG A 413 -7.21 23.66 20.60
N THR A 414 -7.59 24.93 20.71
CA THR A 414 -8.82 25.38 21.38
C THR A 414 -9.93 25.56 20.36
N THR A 415 -10.81 24.57 20.21
CA THR A 415 -12.18 24.75 19.71
C THR A 415 -13.05 23.62 20.28
N THR A 416 -13.98 23.95 21.18
CA THR A 416 -14.98 22.99 21.67
C THR A 416 -16.01 22.77 20.58
N CYS A 417 -16.01 21.57 19.99
CA CYS A 417 -16.95 21.13 18.95
C CYS A 417 -18.36 21.01 19.53
N LYS A 418 -19.36 21.66 18.92
CA LYS A 418 -20.75 21.50 19.37
C LYS A 418 -21.44 20.30 18.73
N THR A 419 -21.07 19.97 17.50
CA THR A 419 -21.67 18.86 16.75
C THR A 419 -20.58 17.94 16.18
N PRO A 420 -20.18 16.87 16.90
CA PRO A 420 -19.20 15.91 16.41
C PRO A 420 -19.77 15.03 15.29
N GLY A 421 -19.08 14.96 14.15
CA GLY A 421 -19.35 14.02 13.04
C GLY A 421 -18.19 13.06 12.80
N TRP A 422 -18.43 12.00 12.01
CA TRP A 422 -17.46 10.90 11.78
C TRP A 422 -16.11 11.37 11.21
N TRP A 423 -16.08 12.50 10.50
CA TRP A 423 -14.86 13.07 9.89
C TRP A 423 -14.56 14.53 10.32
N GLY A 424 -15.15 15.02 11.41
CA GLY A 424 -14.91 16.38 11.91
C GLY A 424 -16.16 17.10 12.44
N CYS A 425 -16.01 18.38 12.82
CA CYS A 425 -17.12 19.20 13.36
C CYS A 425 -18.03 19.70 12.23
N LEU A 426 -19.34 19.46 12.37
CA LEU A 426 -20.36 19.77 11.36
C LEU A 426 -21.08 21.11 11.62
N ASP A 427 -20.40 22.09 12.22
CA ASP A 427 -21.06 23.33 12.64
C ASP A 427 -21.33 24.26 11.44
N GLU A 428 -22.58 24.75 11.29
CA GLU A 428 -22.97 25.68 10.23
C GLU A 428 -22.27 27.04 10.37
N THR A 429 -21.73 27.56 9.26
CA THR A 429 -21.03 28.85 9.24
C THR A 429 -22.01 30.02 9.26
N THR A 430 -22.19 30.63 10.43
CA THR A 430 -22.96 31.88 10.54
C THR A 430 -22.00 33.09 10.55
N THR A 431 -22.11 33.93 9.51
CA THR A 431 -21.45 35.23 9.44
C THR A 431 -22.02 36.17 10.49
N SER A 432 -21.23 36.62 11.48
CA SER A 432 -21.49 37.86 12.24
C SER A 432 -20.28 38.36 13.02
N THR A 433 -19.77 39.50 12.52
CA THR A 433 -19.32 40.72 13.19
C THR A 433 -18.66 40.67 14.59
N THR A 434 -17.44 41.20 14.61
CA THR A 434 -16.61 41.59 15.76
C THR A 434 -17.35 42.43 16.80
N SER A 435 -17.30 42.00 18.06
CA SER A 435 -17.42 42.89 19.23
C SER A 435 -16.60 42.36 20.40
N THR A 436 -15.71 43.21 20.89
CA THR A 436 -14.80 42.99 22.02
C THR A 436 -15.55 43.04 23.34
N SER A 437 -15.36 42.05 24.21
CA SER A 437 -15.69 42.16 25.64
C SER A 437 -14.84 41.21 26.49
N THR A 438 -14.06 41.82 27.38
CA THR A 438 -13.36 41.24 28.53
C THR A 438 -14.35 40.61 29.52
N ASN A 439 -14.03 39.43 30.10
CA ASN A 439 -14.30 39.11 31.51
C ASN A 439 -13.63 37.81 32.01
N THR A 440 -12.82 38.01 33.06
CA THR A 440 -12.56 37.23 34.30
C THR A 440 -12.84 35.73 34.41
N THR A 441 -11.78 35.03 34.81
CA THR A 441 -11.68 33.65 35.32
C THR A 441 -12.46 33.43 36.62
N THR A 442 -13.29 32.38 36.68
CA THR A 442 -13.76 31.79 37.95
C THR A 442 -13.95 30.30 37.78
N SER A 443 -13.25 29.50 38.59
CA SER A 443 -13.36 28.05 38.67
C SER A 443 -14.37 27.65 39.75
N SER A 444 -15.37 26.86 39.40
CA SER A 444 -16.20 26.14 40.36
C SER A 444 -16.63 24.78 39.79
N SER A 445 -16.13 23.72 40.40
CA SER A 445 -16.50 22.33 40.13
C SER A 445 -17.63 21.91 41.08
N THR A 446 -18.81 21.61 40.56
CA THR A 446 -19.82 20.80 41.25
C THR A 446 -20.54 19.93 40.23
N CYS A 447 -20.24 18.63 40.23
CA CYS A 447 -21.03 17.63 39.53
C CYS A 447 -22.13 17.11 40.46
N LYS A 448 -23.38 17.11 40.00
CA LYS A 448 -24.55 16.70 40.81
C LYS A 448 -25.17 15.36 40.40
N THR A 449 -24.61 14.63 39.41
CA THR A 449 -25.09 13.28 39.05
C THR A 449 -24.03 12.51 38.24
N PRO A 450 -23.50 11.38 38.73
CA PRO A 450 -22.54 10.57 37.98
C PRO A 450 -23.24 9.62 36.99
N GLY A 451 -22.75 9.59 35.75
CA GLY A 451 -23.08 8.57 34.75
C GLY A 451 -22.01 7.48 34.66
N TRP A 452 -22.26 6.43 33.88
CA TRP A 452 -21.42 5.21 33.79
C TRP A 452 -19.98 5.45 33.29
N PHE A 453 -19.62 6.67 32.86
CA PHE A 453 -18.24 7.07 32.51
C PHE A 453 -17.75 8.34 33.22
N GLY A 454 -18.19 8.60 34.46
CA GLY A 454 -17.64 9.67 35.30
C GLY A 454 -18.56 10.89 35.47
N CYS A 455 -18.07 11.88 36.22
CA CYS A 455 -18.80 13.13 36.56
C CYS A 455 -19.18 13.94 35.32
#